data_AF-A0A445LCI0-F1
#
_entry.id   AF-A0A445LCI0-F1
#
_cell.length_a   1.000
_cell.length_b   1.000
_cell.length_c   1.000
_cell.angle_alpha   90.00
_cell.angle_beta   90.00
_cell.angle_gamma   90.00
#
_symmetry.space_group_name_H-M   'P 1'
#
loop_
_entity.id
_entity.type
_entity.pdbx_description
1 polymer ?
#
loop_
_entity_poly.entity_id
_entity_poly.type
_entity_poly.pdbx_seq_one_letter_code
_entity_poly.pdbx_strand_id
1 'polypeptide(L)'
;MGILKSKHHKYTLLFFLSISFPLFLLTPITTSDNTNLIYKGCADQKMQGQYSQNLKPLLDSLVSASAQKGFAATTQNALTGAYQCRGDLSNSECYNCVSKIPNMLGRLCGGDDVAAARVQLSGCYLRYEVVGFKVVPATQLLYKVCGARKVVDGGGFEARRDAAFGMAENGVQNSGNLFYTGSYQSLYVLGQCEGSLGNADCGGCIKSAAEQAGDQCADSISAQVYLQSCFLSYSFYPNGVPTLSSSSGGGGGHPHTERTVALAVGGVAALGFLIVCLLFLKSVLKRRGGKR
;
A
#
# COMPACT_ATOMS: atom_id res chain seq x y z
N MET A 1 36.50 66.36 11.43
CA MET A 1 35.48 66.44 10.36
C MET A 1 35.70 65.25 9.42
N GLY A 2 34.69 64.39 9.22
CA GLY A 2 34.68 63.36 8.17
C GLY A 2 35.21 61.96 8.53
N ILE A 3 34.40 61.16 9.23
CA ILE A 3 34.60 59.71 9.41
C ILE A 3 34.18 58.99 8.12
N LEU A 4 35.10 58.24 7.50
CA LEU A 4 34.83 57.28 6.44
C LEU A 4 34.00 56.11 7.02
N LYS A 5 32.69 56.08 6.73
CA LYS A 5 31.80 54.99 7.17
C LYS A 5 31.73 53.88 6.10
N SER A 6 32.12 52.70 6.54
CA SER A 6 32.11 51.39 5.87
C SER A 6 30.81 51.13 5.08
N LYS A 7 30.95 50.97 3.75
CA LYS A 7 29.89 50.53 2.82
C LYS A 7 29.93 49.03 2.51
N HIS A 8 30.93 48.30 2.99
CA HIS A 8 31.16 46.89 2.63
C HIS A 8 30.42 45.88 3.50
N HIS A 9 29.88 46.29 4.66
CA HIS A 9 29.24 45.34 5.59
C HIS A 9 27.78 45.01 5.24
N LYS A 10 27.12 45.81 4.39
CA LYS A 10 25.69 45.62 4.05
C LYS A 10 25.42 44.57 2.97
N TYR A 11 26.40 44.28 2.11
CA TYR A 11 26.23 43.32 1.01
C TYR A 11 26.49 41.87 1.42
N THR A 12 27.32 41.65 2.45
CA THR A 12 27.60 40.29 2.97
C THR A 12 26.42 39.73 3.77
N LEU A 13 25.67 40.59 4.48
CA LEU A 13 24.54 40.14 5.31
C LEU A 13 23.29 39.76 4.50
N LEU A 14 23.11 40.32 3.30
CA LEU A 14 21.96 40.06 2.43
C LEU A 14 22.07 38.75 1.63
N PHE A 15 23.25 38.14 1.56
CA PHE A 15 23.46 36.88 0.82
C PHE A 15 23.16 35.64 1.68
N PHE A 16 23.16 35.77 3.01
CA PHE A 16 22.92 34.66 3.94
C PHE A 16 21.44 34.44 4.29
N LEU A 17 20.53 35.31 3.85
CA LEU A 17 19.09 35.20 4.19
C LEU A 17 18.22 34.55 3.10
N SER A 18 18.81 34.14 1.97
CA SER A 18 18.06 33.67 0.78
C SER A 18 18.17 32.16 0.50
N ILE A 19 18.69 31.35 1.42
CA ILE A 19 18.79 29.88 1.24
C ILE A 19 18.39 29.17 2.54
N SER A 20 17.13 29.32 2.93
CA SER A 20 16.49 28.45 3.93
C SER A 20 15.05 28.13 3.50
N PHE A 21 14.84 27.90 2.21
CA PHE A 21 13.70 27.08 1.79
C PHE A 21 14.22 25.65 1.82
N PRO A 22 13.78 24.77 2.74
CA PRO A 22 13.99 23.36 2.54
C PRO A 22 13.25 23.02 1.25
N LEU A 23 14.01 22.87 0.17
CA LEU A 23 13.54 22.19 -1.03
C LEU A 23 13.33 20.75 -0.58
N PHE A 24 12.17 20.51 0.03
CA PHE A 24 11.67 19.18 0.31
C PHE A 24 11.57 18.55 -1.07
N LEU A 25 12.57 17.74 -1.42
CA LEU A 25 12.48 16.89 -2.59
C LEU A 25 11.22 16.06 -2.36
N LEU A 26 10.12 16.46 -2.99
CA LEU A 26 8.98 15.58 -3.19
C LEU A 26 9.50 14.49 -4.11
N THR A 27 10.09 13.46 -3.51
CA THR A 27 10.08 12.15 -4.13
C THR A 27 8.62 11.83 -4.39
N PRO A 28 8.22 11.40 -5.60
CA PRO A 28 6.93 10.80 -5.78
C PRO A 28 6.97 9.51 -4.95
N ILE A 29 6.48 9.57 -3.72
CA ILE A 29 6.06 8.36 -3.03
C ILE A 29 4.93 7.85 -3.92
N THR A 30 5.18 6.79 -4.67
CA THR A 30 4.11 6.00 -5.25
C THR A 30 3.37 5.39 -4.08
N THR A 31 2.49 6.16 -3.43
CA THR A 31 1.59 5.63 -2.43
C THR A 31 0.70 4.67 -3.19
N SER A 32 0.87 3.38 -2.97
CA SER A 32 -0.07 2.38 -3.46
C SER A 32 -1.46 2.82 -3.01
N ASP A 33 -2.33 3.14 -3.96
CA ASP A 33 -3.68 3.58 -3.64
C ASP A 33 -4.48 2.39 -3.09
N ASN A 34 -4.55 2.38 -1.76
CA ASN A 34 -5.22 1.38 -0.94
C ASN A 34 -6.75 1.56 -0.89
N THR A 35 -7.29 2.55 -1.62
CA THR A 35 -8.71 2.95 -1.54
C THR A 35 -9.51 2.65 -2.80
N ASN A 36 -8.88 2.03 -3.82
CA ASN A 36 -9.57 1.64 -5.04
C ASN A 36 -10.62 0.56 -4.78
N LEU A 37 -11.84 0.75 -5.28
CA LEU A 37 -12.92 -0.23 -5.15
C LEU A 37 -12.61 -1.48 -5.97
N ILE A 38 -12.61 -2.64 -5.32
CA ILE A 38 -12.46 -3.94 -5.98
C ILE A 38 -13.84 -4.55 -6.25
N TYR A 39 -14.66 -4.71 -5.21
CA TYR A 39 -16.03 -5.18 -5.35
C TYR A 39 -16.91 -4.73 -4.19
N LYS A 40 -18.22 -4.87 -4.38
CA LYS A 40 -19.24 -4.68 -3.36
C LYS A 40 -20.21 -5.86 -3.35
N GLY A 41 -20.79 -6.14 -2.19
CA GLY A 41 -21.97 -6.99 -2.04
C GLY A 41 -22.97 -6.27 -1.15
N CYS A 42 -24.25 -6.27 -1.53
CA CYS A 42 -25.33 -5.67 -0.78
C CYS A 42 -26.46 -6.69 -0.68
N ALA A 43 -27.14 -6.77 0.46
CA ALA A 43 -28.35 -7.59 0.60
C ALA A 43 -29.50 -7.02 -0.22
N ASP A 44 -30.32 -7.89 -0.79
CA ASP A 44 -31.59 -7.49 -1.41
C ASP A 44 -32.64 -7.11 -0.36
N GLN A 45 -32.51 -7.68 0.85
CA GLN A 45 -33.37 -7.38 1.99
C GLN A 45 -33.03 -6.01 2.58
N LYS A 46 -34.08 -5.26 2.90
CA LYS A 46 -33.96 -4.03 3.68
C LYS A 46 -34.03 -4.30 5.17
N MET A 47 -33.33 -3.48 5.94
CA MET A 47 -33.47 -3.39 7.38
C MET A 47 -34.89 -2.87 7.73
N GLN A 48 -35.54 -3.49 8.71
CA GLN A 48 -36.86 -3.07 9.17
C GLN A 48 -36.76 -2.23 10.45
N GLY A 49 -37.28 -1.00 10.49
CA GLY A 49 -37.32 -0.20 11.72
C GLY A 49 -36.07 0.66 11.97
N GLN A 50 -35.60 0.77 13.23
CA GLN A 50 -34.58 1.74 13.66
C GLN A 50 -33.12 1.37 13.33
N TYR A 51 -32.85 0.27 12.61
CA TYR A 51 -31.48 -0.19 12.35
C TYR A 51 -30.63 0.80 11.53
N SER A 52 -31.24 1.66 10.70
CA SER A 52 -30.50 2.73 10.00
C SER A 52 -29.84 3.72 10.97
N GLN A 53 -30.48 3.98 12.12
CA GLN A 53 -29.93 4.83 13.19
C GLN A 53 -28.78 4.13 13.93
N ASN A 54 -28.77 2.80 13.93
CA ASN A 54 -27.76 1.97 14.61
C ASN A 54 -26.53 1.67 13.73
N LEU A 55 -26.66 1.79 12.41
CA LEU A 55 -25.57 1.54 11.47
C LEU A 55 -24.43 2.56 11.64
N LYS A 56 -24.74 3.85 11.73
CA LYS A 56 -23.71 4.88 11.87
C LYS A 56 -22.82 4.67 13.11
N PRO A 57 -23.35 4.48 14.33
CA PRO A 57 -22.53 4.15 15.50
C PRO A 57 -21.64 2.91 15.33
N LEU A 58 -22.11 1.87 14.62
CA LEU A 58 -21.31 0.68 14.33
C LEU A 58 -20.13 1.01 13.42
N LEU A 59 -20.40 1.72 12.32
CA LEU A 59 -19.38 2.12 11.37
C LEU A 59 -18.33 3.04 12.02
N ASP A 60 -18.76 4.02 12.82
CA ASP A 60 -17.86 4.95 13.53
C ASP A 60 -16.94 4.19 14.52
N SER A 61 -17.47 3.18 15.21
CA SER A 61 -16.72 2.33 16.13
C SER A 61 -15.64 1.51 15.40
N LEU A 62 -16.00 0.88 14.27
CA LEU A 62 -15.07 0.12 13.44
C LEU A 62 -13.99 1.01 12.83
N VAL A 63 -14.37 2.19 12.31
CA VAL A 63 -13.41 3.18 11.78
C VAL A 63 -12.45 3.64 12.88
N SER A 64 -12.95 3.92 14.09
CA SER A 64 -12.10 4.33 15.22
C SER A 64 -11.10 3.24 15.61
N ALA A 65 -11.54 1.97 15.64
CA ALA A 65 -10.66 0.83 15.94
C ALA A 65 -9.55 0.62 14.89
N SER A 66 -9.79 0.96 13.62
CA SER A 66 -8.81 0.83 12.53
C SER A 66 -7.56 1.70 12.68
N ALA A 67 -7.61 2.74 13.52
CA ALA A 67 -6.45 3.54 13.87
C ALA A 67 -5.47 2.82 14.81
N GLN A 68 -5.84 1.67 15.39
CA GLN A 68 -5.03 0.96 16.39
C GLN A 68 -4.67 -0.47 15.99
N LYS A 69 -5.51 -1.13 15.19
CA LYS A 69 -5.33 -2.54 14.81
C LYS A 69 -5.84 -2.80 13.39
N GLY A 70 -5.26 -3.79 12.73
CA GLY A 70 -5.61 -4.17 11.35
C GLY A 70 -6.92 -4.94 11.20
N PHE A 71 -7.50 -5.46 12.29
CA PHE A 71 -8.76 -6.20 12.28
C PHE A 71 -9.59 -5.89 13.52
N ALA A 72 -10.90 -5.76 13.34
CA ALA A 72 -11.85 -5.82 14.43
C ALA A 72 -13.19 -6.36 13.94
N ALA A 73 -13.87 -7.10 14.80
CA ALA A 73 -15.28 -7.40 14.68
C ALA A 73 -16.00 -6.96 15.95
N THR A 74 -17.22 -6.47 15.83
CA THR A 74 -18.06 -6.11 16.97
C THR A 74 -19.53 -6.32 16.64
N THR A 75 -20.33 -6.56 17.67
CA THR A 75 -21.78 -6.63 17.59
C THR A 75 -22.36 -5.59 18.53
N GLN A 76 -23.18 -4.69 18.00
CA GLN A 76 -23.88 -3.69 18.79
C GLN A 76 -25.21 -3.34 18.13
N ASN A 77 -26.23 -3.07 18.95
CA ASN A 77 -27.54 -2.62 18.48
C ASN A 77 -28.14 -3.54 17.39
N ALA A 78 -28.01 -4.86 17.59
CA ALA A 78 -28.47 -5.92 16.69
C ALA A 78 -27.89 -5.89 15.26
N LEU A 79 -26.72 -5.27 15.10
CA LEU A 79 -25.87 -5.36 13.93
C LEU A 79 -24.52 -5.97 14.31
N THR A 80 -23.99 -6.82 13.45
CA THR A 80 -22.62 -7.31 13.51
C THR A 80 -21.83 -6.65 12.38
N GLY A 81 -20.61 -6.23 12.66
CA GLY A 81 -19.72 -5.67 11.64
C GLY A 81 -18.28 -6.03 11.90
N ALA A 82 -17.50 -6.02 10.82
CA ALA A 82 -16.08 -6.26 10.86
C ALA A 82 -15.37 -5.44 9.78
N TYR A 83 -14.11 -5.07 10.05
CA TYR A 83 -13.19 -4.61 9.02
C TYR A 83 -11.90 -5.42 9.11
N GLN A 84 -11.20 -5.49 7.98
CA GLN A 84 -9.87 -6.07 7.88
C GLN A 84 -9.06 -5.24 6.88
N CYS A 85 -7.92 -4.76 7.33
CA CYS A 85 -6.90 -4.14 6.49
C CYS A 85 -5.92 -5.20 5.99
N ARG A 86 -5.26 -4.91 4.86
CA ARG A 86 -4.17 -5.73 4.34
C ARG A 86 -3.03 -5.74 5.35
N GLY A 87 -2.41 -6.90 5.57
CA GLY A 87 -1.50 -7.11 6.70
C GLY A 87 -0.16 -6.33 6.63
N ASP A 88 0.15 -5.75 5.48
CA ASP A 88 1.32 -4.89 5.22
C ASP A 88 1.06 -3.40 5.45
N LEU A 89 -0.18 -3.00 5.78
CA LEU A 89 -0.53 -1.60 6.02
C LEU A 89 -0.20 -1.17 7.44
N SER A 90 0.32 0.06 7.57
CA SER A 90 0.37 0.76 8.85
C SER A 90 -1.04 1.07 9.37
N ASN A 91 -1.18 1.33 10.67
CA ASN A 91 -2.46 1.75 11.25
C ASN A 91 -3.02 3.03 10.61
N SER A 92 -2.15 3.95 10.16
CA SER A 92 -2.58 5.17 9.45
C SER A 92 -3.18 4.83 8.07
N GLU A 93 -2.52 3.96 7.30
CA GLU A 93 -3.04 3.50 6.00
C GLU A 93 -4.32 2.68 6.15
N CYS A 94 -4.38 1.84 7.19
CA CYS A 94 -5.57 1.08 7.54
C CYS A 94 -6.76 2.00 7.85
N TYR A 95 -6.55 2.99 8.72
CA TYR A 95 -7.56 4.01 9.02
C TYR A 95 -8.01 4.79 7.77
N ASN A 96 -7.05 5.23 6.96
CA ASN A 96 -7.34 5.96 5.73
C ASN A 96 -8.15 5.11 4.73
N CYS A 97 -7.93 3.80 4.69
CA CYS A 97 -8.71 2.90 3.86
C CYS A 97 -10.13 2.70 4.41
N VAL A 98 -10.26 2.30 5.68
CA VAL A 98 -11.55 1.93 6.29
C VAL A 98 -12.48 3.15 6.39
N SER A 99 -11.96 4.34 6.68
CA SER A 99 -12.74 5.58 6.79
C SER A 99 -13.40 6.03 5.47
N LYS A 100 -13.00 5.49 4.31
CA LYS A 100 -13.67 5.78 3.03
C LYS A 100 -15.01 5.06 2.90
N ILE A 101 -15.11 3.86 3.47
CA ILE A 101 -16.21 2.94 3.18
C ILE A 101 -17.58 3.47 3.65
N PRO A 102 -17.74 4.05 4.86
CA PRO A 102 -19.04 4.54 5.31
C PRO A 102 -19.71 5.51 4.33
N ASN A 103 -18.93 6.44 3.75
CA ASN A 103 -19.43 7.43 2.79
C ASN A 103 -19.73 6.84 1.40
N MET A 104 -19.25 5.63 1.11
CA MET A 104 -19.49 4.94 -0.16
C MET A 104 -20.74 4.06 -0.10
N LEU A 105 -21.15 3.60 1.09
CA LEU A 105 -22.22 2.59 1.26
C LEU A 105 -23.53 2.99 0.58
N GLY A 106 -24.11 4.13 0.92
CA GLY A 106 -25.40 4.55 0.34
C GLY A 106 -25.39 4.61 -1.18
N ARG A 107 -24.31 5.14 -1.79
CA ARG A 107 -24.15 5.17 -3.25
C ARG A 107 -23.96 3.78 -3.85
N LEU A 108 -23.19 2.91 -3.19
CA LEU A 108 -22.87 1.58 -3.68
C LEU A 108 -24.03 0.60 -3.53
N CYS A 109 -24.84 0.72 -2.47
CA CYS A 109 -25.94 -0.18 -2.16
C CYS A 109 -27.34 0.39 -2.44
N GLY A 110 -27.44 1.60 -3.01
CA GLY A 110 -28.72 2.21 -3.37
C GLY A 110 -29.55 2.67 -2.16
N GLY A 111 -28.89 2.88 -1.02
CA GLY A 111 -29.48 3.26 0.25
C GLY A 111 -28.65 2.79 1.45
N ASP A 112 -28.89 3.40 2.61
CA ASP A 112 -28.27 3.03 3.90
C ASP A 112 -29.15 2.06 4.71
N ASP A 113 -30.17 1.48 4.06
CA ASP A 113 -31.19 0.61 4.65
C ASP A 113 -31.06 -0.85 4.23
N VAL A 114 -29.96 -1.27 3.58
CA VAL A 114 -29.74 -2.69 3.22
C VAL A 114 -29.32 -3.51 4.44
N ALA A 115 -29.87 -4.71 4.58
CA ALA A 115 -29.71 -5.57 5.76
C ALA A 115 -28.27 -6.10 5.96
N ALA A 116 -27.47 -6.16 4.90
CA ALA A 116 -26.06 -6.46 4.96
C ALA A 116 -25.34 -5.77 3.81
N ALA A 117 -24.09 -5.39 4.03
CA ALA A 117 -23.21 -4.91 2.97
C ALA A 117 -21.76 -5.31 3.24
N ARG A 118 -21.01 -5.48 2.15
CA ARG A 118 -19.56 -5.63 2.16
C ARG A 118 -18.98 -4.76 1.06
N VAL A 119 -17.99 -3.95 1.40
CA VAL A 119 -17.22 -3.16 0.44
C VAL A 119 -15.76 -3.56 0.57
N GLN A 120 -15.18 -4.03 -0.51
CA GLN A 120 -13.76 -4.38 -0.60
C GLN A 120 -13.03 -3.29 -1.40
N LEU A 121 -12.09 -2.63 -0.75
CA LEU A 121 -11.09 -1.78 -1.38
C LEU A 121 -9.76 -2.55 -1.51
N SER A 122 -8.80 -2.01 -2.26
CA SER A 122 -7.49 -2.61 -2.49
C SER A 122 -6.66 -2.82 -1.22
N GLY A 123 -6.89 -2.01 -0.18
CA GLY A 123 -6.19 -2.10 1.11
C GLY A 123 -7.01 -2.63 2.28
N CYS A 124 -8.33 -2.73 2.17
CA CYS A 124 -9.18 -3.14 3.28
C CYS A 124 -10.58 -3.55 2.82
N TYR A 125 -11.33 -4.24 3.67
CA TYR A 125 -12.78 -4.29 3.57
C TYR A 125 -13.44 -3.86 4.87
N LEU A 126 -14.71 -3.46 4.75
CA LEU A 126 -15.65 -3.38 5.85
C LEU A 126 -16.92 -4.10 5.45
N ARG A 127 -17.46 -4.90 6.37
CA ARG A 127 -18.75 -5.56 6.23
C ARG A 127 -19.62 -5.30 7.45
N TYR A 128 -20.92 -5.26 7.25
CA TYR A 128 -21.91 -5.31 8.31
C TYR A 128 -23.09 -6.18 7.89
N GLU A 129 -23.81 -6.71 8.86
CA GLU A 129 -25.05 -7.44 8.68
C GLU A 129 -25.93 -7.35 9.92
N VAL A 130 -27.26 -7.42 9.72
CA VAL A 130 -28.20 -7.63 10.82
C VAL A 130 -27.92 -8.97 11.51
N VAL A 131 -28.04 -9.01 12.83
CA VAL A 131 -27.87 -10.27 13.57
C VAL A 131 -28.91 -11.29 13.07
N GLY A 132 -28.45 -12.51 12.77
CA GLY A 132 -29.28 -13.56 12.18
C GLY A 132 -29.39 -13.49 10.65
N PHE A 133 -28.62 -12.62 9.98
CA PHE A 133 -28.48 -12.67 8.53
C PHE A 133 -27.91 -14.02 8.07
N LYS A 134 -28.13 -14.35 6.78
CA LYS A 134 -27.75 -15.62 6.19
C LYS A 134 -26.26 -15.91 6.39
N VAL A 135 -25.96 -17.02 7.08
CA VAL A 135 -24.60 -17.53 7.23
C VAL A 135 -24.15 -18.18 5.92
N VAL A 136 -22.94 -17.82 5.48
CA VAL A 136 -22.29 -18.38 4.31
C VAL A 136 -20.99 -19.10 4.71
N PRO A 137 -20.58 -20.18 4.01
CA PRO A 137 -19.33 -20.87 4.30
C PRO A 137 -18.11 -19.92 4.18
N ALA A 138 -17.11 -20.13 5.04
CA ALA A 138 -15.85 -19.36 5.03
C ALA A 138 -15.13 -19.37 3.66
N THR A 139 -15.32 -20.45 2.89
CA THR A 139 -14.70 -20.69 1.59
C THR A 139 -15.59 -20.30 0.41
N GLN A 140 -16.75 -19.70 0.65
CA GLN A 140 -17.61 -19.24 -0.45
C GLN A 140 -16.89 -18.17 -1.28
N LEU A 141 -16.80 -18.39 -2.59
CA LEU A 141 -16.28 -17.40 -3.54
C LEU A 141 -17.19 -16.17 -3.59
N LEU A 142 -16.64 -15.01 -3.23
CA LEU A 142 -17.34 -13.73 -3.28
C LEU A 142 -17.04 -12.95 -4.56
N TYR A 143 -15.76 -12.92 -4.96
CA TYR A 143 -15.32 -12.16 -6.12
C TYR A 143 -13.98 -12.67 -6.65
N LYS A 144 -13.73 -12.41 -7.93
CA LYS A 144 -12.45 -12.72 -8.57
C LYS A 144 -12.05 -11.64 -9.58
N VAL A 145 -10.74 -11.46 -9.74
CA VAL A 145 -10.13 -10.69 -10.83
C VAL A 145 -9.10 -11.60 -11.47
N CYS A 146 -9.26 -11.90 -12.76
CA CYS A 146 -8.28 -12.64 -13.53
C CYS A 146 -7.49 -11.66 -14.42
N GLY A 147 -6.17 -11.80 -14.45
CA GLY A 147 -5.27 -10.97 -15.23
C GLY A 147 -5.17 -11.37 -16.70
N ALA A 148 -4.12 -10.87 -17.36
CA ALA A 148 -3.83 -11.20 -18.75
C ALA A 148 -3.59 -12.70 -18.93
N ARG A 149 -3.92 -13.19 -20.12
CA ARG A 149 -3.65 -14.59 -20.49
C ARG A 149 -2.17 -14.86 -20.65
N LYS A 150 -1.79 -16.10 -20.36
CA LYS A 150 -0.45 -16.65 -20.59
C LYS A 150 -0.03 -16.49 -22.05
N VAL A 151 0.92 -15.58 -22.32
CA VAL A 151 1.64 -15.55 -23.60
C VAL A 151 2.80 -16.53 -23.45
N VAL A 152 2.52 -17.82 -23.73
CA VAL A 152 3.46 -18.96 -23.79
C VAL A 152 4.77 -18.73 -22.99
N ASP A 153 4.69 -18.85 -21.66
CA ASP A 153 5.88 -19.13 -20.85
C ASP A 153 6.36 -20.53 -21.25
N GLY A 154 7.65 -20.71 -21.51
CA GLY A 154 8.28 -21.93 -22.05
C GLY A 154 8.21 -23.16 -21.13
N GLY A 155 7.08 -23.37 -20.44
CA GLY A 155 6.82 -24.39 -19.42
C GLY A 155 7.03 -23.88 -18.00
N GLY A 156 6.29 -24.46 -17.04
CA GLY A 156 6.62 -24.35 -15.60
C GLY A 156 5.91 -23.25 -14.81
N PHE A 157 5.12 -22.38 -15.43
CA PHE A 157 4.29 -21.39 -14.72
C PHE A 157 3.39 -22.05 -13.67
N GLU A 158 2.68 -23.12 -14.03
CA GLU A 158 1.75 -23.84 -13.17
C GLU A 158 2.47 -24.39 -11.93
N ALA A 159 3.63 -25.02 -12.11
CA ALA A 159 4.43 -25.53 -11.00
C ALA A 159 4.93 -24.41 -10.08
N ARG A 160 5.35 -23.26 -10.63
CA ARG A 160 5.74 -22.08 -9.84
C ARG A 160 4.57 -21.51 -9.06
N ARG A 161 3.39 -21.45 -9.67
CA ARG A 161 2.14 -20.97 -9.07
C ARG A 161 1.74 -21.87 -7.90
N ASP A 162 1.69 -23.17 -8.12
CA ASP A 162 1.24 -24.13 -7.12
C ASP A 162 2.25 -24.19 -5.94
N ALA A 163 3.55 -24.08 -6.23
CA ALA A 163 4.57 -23.93 -5.18
C ALA A 163 4.36 -22.64 -4.36
N ALA A 164 4.06 -21.52 -5.01
CA ALA A 164 3.79 -20.26 -4.32
C ALA A 164 2.49 -20.31 -3.49
N PHE A 165 1.46 -20.99 -3.98
CA PHE A 165 0.24 -21.23 -3.20
C PHE A 165 0.53 -22.06 -1.95
N GLY A 166 1.34 -23.12 -2.06
CA GLY A 166 1.79 -23.88 -0.90
C GLY A 166 2.59 -23.03 0.11
N MET A 167 3.40 -22.08 -0.35
CA MET A 167 4.08 -21.13 0.55
C MET A 167 3.09 -20.19 1.25
N ALA A 168 2.06 -19.71 0.55
CA ALA A 168 1.03 -18.87 1.15
C ALA A 168 0.21 -19.62 2.20
N GLU A 169 -0.21 -20.86 1.90
CA GLU A 169 -0.94 -21.74 2.84
C GLU A 169 -0.13 -21.98 4.12
N ASN A 170 1.14 -22.34 4.00
CA ASN A 170 2.01 -22.54 5.16
C ASN A 170 2.33 -21.22 5.86
N GLY A 171 2.54 -20.16 5.10
CA GLY A 171 2.90 -18.84 5.60
C GLY A 171 1.85 -18.24 6.51
N VAL A 172 0.58 -18.28 6.12
CA VAL A 172 -0.50 -17.76 6.96
C VAL A 172 -0.66 -18.53 8.26
N GLN A 173 -0.46 -19.86 8.23
CA GLN A 173 -0.56 -20.74 9.40
C GLN A 173 0.52 -20.49 10.46
N ASN A 174 1.69 -20.01 10.02
CA ASN A 174 2.84 -19.75 10.89
C ASN A 174 3.01 -18.25 11.21
N SER A 175 2.14 -17.39 10.67
CA SER A 175 2.14 -15.94 10.92
C SER A 175 1.25 -15.59 12.12
N GLY A 176 1.69 -14.63 12.94
CA GLY A 176 0.88 -14.16 14.08
C GLY A 176 -0.34 -13.31 13.69
N ASN A 177 -0.46 -12.91 12.41
CA ASN A 177 -1.51 -12.03 11.90
C ASN A 177 -2.28 -12.62 10.70
N LEU A 178 -2.13 -13.93 10.42
CA LEU A 178 -2.79 -14.66 9.33
C LEU A 178 -2.57 -14.03 7.94
N PHE A 179 -1.39 -13.45 7.74
CA PHE A 179 -1.01 -12.73 6.53
C PHE A 179 0.36 -13.22 6.06
N TYR A 180 0.47 -13.45 4.76
CA TYR A 180 1.72 -13.85 4.13
C TYR A 180 1.90 -13.18 2.77
N THR A 181 3.12 -12.74 2.51
CA THR A 181 3.59 -12.37 1.17
C THR A 181 4.89 -13.10 0.89
N GLY A 182 5.07 -13.55 -0.35
CA GLY A 182 6.30 -14.21 -0.75
C GLY A 182 6.50 -14.17 -2.24
N SER A 183 7.66 -14.65 -2.68
CA SER A 183 7.94 -14.87 -4.08
C SER A 183 8.57 -16.24 -4.29
N TYR A 184 8.15 -16.94 -5.33
CA TYR A 184 8.78 -18.16 -5.82
C TYR A 184 9.21 -17.91 -7.26
N GLN A 185 10.52 -17.78 -7.48
CA GLN A 185 11.10 -17.42 -8.78
C GLN A 185 10.46 -16.11 -9.31
N SER A 186 9.77 -16.18 -10.45
CA SER A 186 9.11 -15.05 -11.12
C SER A 186 7.68 -14.80 -10.63
N LEU A 187 7.21 -15.45 -9.58
CA LEU A 187 5.82 -15.35 -9.13
C LEU A 187 5.73 -14.79 -7.72
N TYR A 188 5.02 -13.69 -7.56
CA TYR A 188 4.67 -13.11 -6.27
C TYR A 188 3.31 -13.62 -5.80
N VAL A 189 3.17 -13.90 -4.52
CA VAL A 189 1.94 -14.38 -3.90
C VAL A 189 1.65 -13.60 -2.62
N LEU A 190 0.37 -13.35 -2.37
CA LEU A 190 -0.15 -12.79 -1.12
C LEU A 190 -1.35 -13.64 -0.69
N GLY A 191 -1.31 -14.17 0.52
CA GLY A 191 -2.44 -14.83 1.18
C GLY A 191 -2.80 -14.11 2.47
N GLN A 192 -4.09 -13.95 2.74
CA GLN A 192 -4.56 -13.36 4.00
C GLN A 192 -5.91 -13.94 4.42
N CYS A 193 -6.07 -14.19 5.72
CA CYS A 193 -7.35 -14.55 6.30
C CYS A 193 -7.96 -13.40 7.12
N GLU A 194 -9.26 -13.49 7.36
CA GLU A 194 -9.94 -12.68 8.36
C GLU A 194 -9.36 -13.00 9.75
N GLY A 195 -9.04 -11.97 10.52
CA GLY A 195 -8.36 -12.10 11.81
C GLY A 195 -9.12 -12.84 12.92
N SER A 196 -10.33 -13.33 12.64
CA SER A 196 -11.14 -14.17 13.54
C SER A 196 -10.82 -15.66 13.40
N LEU A 197 -10.14 -16.09 12.34
CA LEU A 197 -9.90 -17.50 12.03
C LEU A 197 -8.77 -18.10 12.90
N GLY A 198 -8.86 -19.39 13.20
CA GLY A 198 -7.72 -20.16 13.69
C GLY A 198 -6.71 -20.43 12.57
N ASN A 199 -5.44 -20.65 12.93
CA ASN A 199 -4.37 -20.84 11.96
C ASN A 199 -4.66 -21.97 10.96
N ALA A 200 -5.11 -23.14 11.43
CA ALA A 200 -5.44 -24.28 10.58
C ALA A 200 -6.60 -23.99 9.61
N ASP A 201 -7.67 -23.36 10.11
CA ASP A 201 -8.82 -22.95 9.29
C ASP A 201 -8.39 -21.92 8.23
N CYS A 202 -7.48 -21.03 8.59
CA CYS A 202 -6.89 -20.06 7.68
C CYS A 202 -6.10 -20.75 6.55
N GLY A 203 -5.26 -21.74 6.87
CA GLY A 203 -4.57 -22.56 5.87
C GLY A 203 -5.55 -23.24 4.91
N GLY A 204 -6.60 -23.88 5.44
CA GLY A 204 -7.66 -24.49 4.64
C GLY A 204 -8.41 -23.49 3.74
N CYS A 205 -8.63 -22.27 4.21
CA CYS A 205 -9.24 -21.22 3.41
C CYS A 205 -8.34 -20.79 2.25
N ILE A 206 -7.04 -20.56 2.50
CA ILE A 206 -6.08 -20.21 1.44
C ILE A 206 -5.96 -21.33 0.40
N LYS A 207 -5.96 -22.58 0.83
CA LYS A 207 -6.01 -23.74 -0.07
C LYS A 207 -7.27 -23.71 -0.96
N SER A 208 -8.44 -23.44 -0.38
CA SER A 208 -9.68 -23.30 -1.15
C SER A 208 -9.62 -22.13 -2.14
N ALA A 209 -8.96 -21.02 -1.78
CA ALA A 209 -8.77 -19.88 -2.67
C ALA A 209 -7.81 -20.21 -3.83
N ALA A 210 -6.80 -21.07 -3.59
CA ALA A 210 -5.90 -21.58 -4.62
C ALA A 210 -6.61 -22.50 -5.61
N GLU A 211 -7.48 -23.40 -5.13
CA GLU A 211 -8.35 -24.24 -5.96
C GLU A 211 -9.25 -23.38 -6.85
N GLN A 212 -9.92 -22.38 -6.26
CA GLN A 212 -10.72 -21.42 -7.01
C GLN A 212 -9.90 -20.62 -8.03
N ALA A 213 -8.65 -20.25 -7.71
CA ALA A 213 -7.77 -19.59 -8.68
C ALA A 213 -7.47 -20.50 -9.89
N GLY A 214 -7.27 -21.80 -9.65
CA GLY A 214 -7.09 -22.81 -10.67
C GLY A 214 -8.32 -22.96 -11.57
N ASP A 215 -9.51 -23.09 -10.98
CA ASP A 215 -10.76 -23.30 -11.72
C ASP A 215 -11.22 -22.06 -12.48
N GLN A 216 -11.04 -20.89 -11.85
CA GLN A 216 -11.68 -19.66 -12.28
C GLN A 216 -10.77 -18.74 -13.09
N CYS A 217 -9.45 -18.89 -12.97
CA CYS A 217 -8.43 -18.08 -13.62
C CYS A 217 -7.26 -18.94 -14.17
N ALA A 218 -7.51 -20.19 -14.59
CA ALA A 218 -6.52 -21.15 -15.09
C ALA A 218 -5.46 -20.56 -16.05
N ASP A 219 -5.93 -19.81 -17.05
CA ASP A 219 -5.09 -19.27 -18.13
C ASP A 219 -4.42 -17.93 -17.78
N SER A 220 -4.62 -17.42 -16.56
CA SER A 220 -4.21 -16.06 -16.18
C SER A 220 -2.86 -16.06 -15.49
N ILE A 221 -2.02 -15.09 -15.83
CA ILE A 221 -0.69 -14.94 -15.20
C ILE A 221 -0.74 -14.18 -13.86
N SER A 222 -1.91 -13.65 -13.52
CA SER A 222 -2.20 -13.05 -12.23
C SER A 222 -3.67 -13.27 -11.90
N ALA A 223 -3.99 -13.35 -10.61
CA ALA A 223 -5.37 -13.31 -10.16
C ALA A 223 -5.47 -12.75 -8.74
N GLN A 224 -6.67 -12.27 -8.40
CA GLN A 224 -7.09 -12.01 -7.03
C GLN A 224 -8.40 -12.78 -6.79
N VAL A 225 -8.42 -13.63 -5.79
CA VAL A 225 -9.55 -14.48 -5.43
C VAL A 225 -9.97 -14.13 -4.00
N TYR A 226 -11.21 -13.68 -3.85
CA TYR A 226 -11.78 -13.27 -2.56
C TYR A 226 -12.85 -14.27 -2.15
N LEU A 227 -12.58 -15.00 -1.08
CA LEU A 227 -13.56 -15.83 -0.39
C LEU A 227 -14.18 -15.06 0.79
N GLN A 228 -15.16 -15.66 1.46
CA GLN A 228 -15.83 -15.05 2.61
C GLN A 228 -14.84 -14.67 3.72
N SER A 229 -13.89 -15.56 4.02
CA SER A 229 -12.99 -15.43 5.18
C SER A 229 -11.50 -15.34 4.83
N CYS A 230 -11.12 -15.36 3.55
CA CYS A 230 -9.74 -15.17 3.13
C CYS A 230 -9.65 -14.65 1.69
N PHE A 231 -8.46 -14.20 1.30
CA PHE A 231 -8.16 -13.91 -0.10
C PHE A 231 -6.76 -14.39 -0.47
N LEU A 232 -6.60 -14.70 -1.75
CA LEU A 232 -5.34 -15.10 -2.37
C LEU A 232 -5.12 -14.24 -3.61
N SER A 233 -3.94 -13.68 -3.74
CA SER A 233 -3.51 -12.94 -4.92
C SER A 233 -2.17 -13.46 -5.41
N TYR A 234 -2.00 -13.54 -6.72
CA TYR A 234 -0.69 -13.80 -7.31
C TYR A 234 -0.45 -12.97 -8.57
N SER A 235 0.81 -12.75 -8.89
CA SER A 235 1.23 -12.07 -10.12
C SER A 235 2.57 -12.61 -10.60
N PHE A 236 2.61 -12.98 -11.88
CA PHE A 236 3.82 -13.39 -12.56
C PHE A 236 4.55 -12.19 -13.17
N TYR A 237 5.87 -12.18 -13.01
CA TYR A 237 6.77 -11.16 -13.51
C TYR A 237 7.83 -11.84 -14.37
N PRO A 238 7.75 -11.73 -15.72
CA PRO A 238 8.69 -12.40 -16.63
C PRO A 238 10.16 -12.07 -16.35
N ASN A 239 10.43 -10.85 -15.87
CA ASN A 239 11.77 -10.35 -15.56
C ASN A 239 12.15 -10.53 -14.08
N GLY A 240 11.45 -11.39 -13.35
CA GLY A 240 11.58 -11.54 -11.90
C GLY A 240 10.69 -10.58 -11.12
N VAL A 241 10.31 -10.98 -9.91
CA VAL A 241 9.50 -10.16 -9.02
C VAL A 241 10.28 -8.90 -8.67
N PRO A 242 9.72 -7.68 -8.88
CA PRO A 242 10.38 -6.45 -8.48
C PRO A 242 10.68 -6.49 -6.98
N THR A 243 11.97 -6.56 -6.64
CA THR A 243 12.38 -6.34 -5.25
C THR A 243 12.42 -4.83 -5.04
N LEU A 244 11.71 -4.34 -4.01
CA LEU A 244 12.03 -3.03 -3.46
C LEU A 244 13.47 -3.15 -2.95
N SER A 245 14.41 -2.64 -3.73
CA SER A 245 15.84 -2.92 -3.62
C SER A 245 16.37 -2.80 -2.18
N SER A 246 16.67 -3.95 -1.57
CA SER A 246 17.95 -4.16 -0.92
C SER A 246 18.96 -4.52 -2.03
N SER A 247 19.86 -3.60 -2.34
CA SER A 247 20.98 -3.84 -3.24
C SER A 247 21.94 -4.86 -2.60
N SER A 248 21.91 -6.12 -3.05
CA SER A 248 22.88 -7.15 -2.69
C SER A 248 24.00 -7.23 -3.74
N GLY A 249 25.11 -6.53 -3.47
CA GLY A 249 26.44 -6.98 -3.86
C GLY A 249 27.08 -7.59 -2.61
N GLY A 250 27.41 -8.88 -2.66
CA GLY A 250 27.91 -9.64 -1.51
C GLY A 250 29.31 -9.24 -1.04
N GLY A 251 29.59 -9.52 0.23
CA GLY A 251 30.94 -9.70 0.78
C GLY A 251 31.41 -8.62 1.76
N GLY A 252 31.27 -8.92 3.07
CA GLY A 252 32.24 -8.52 4.12
C GLY A 252 32.18 -7.09 4.69
N GLY A 253 31.78 -6.99 5.96
CA GLY A 253 32.38 -6.10 6.96
C GLY A 253 32.28 -4.57 6.84
N HIS A 254 31.58 -3.97 7.80
CA HIS A 254 31.62 -2.56 8.27
C HIS A 254 30.82 -1.47 7.50
N PRO A 255 30.30 -0.45 8.24
CA PRO A 255 29.05 0.24 7.90
C PRO A 255 29.19 1.38 6.89
N HIS A 256 28.16 1.50 6.05
CA HIS A 256 27.98 2.52 5.02
C HIS A 256 27.68 3.91 5.60
N THR A 257 28.72 4.76 5.68
CA THR A 257 28.54 6.22 5.82
C THR A 257 29.11 6.99 4.61
N GLU A 258 29.81 6.34 3.67
CA GLU A 258 30.62 7.05 2.66
C GLU A 258 29.94 7.36 1.32
N ARG A 259 28.86 6.68 0.91
CA ARG A 259 28.26 6.93 -0.43
C ARG A 259 27.39 8.18 -0.52
N THR A 260 26.75 8.58 0.57
CA THR A 260 25.89 9.78 0.60
C THR A 260 26.73 11.07 0.61
N VAL A 261 27.91 11.02 1.24
CA VAL A 261 28.84 12.15 1.32
C VAL A 261 29.48 12.42 -0.04
N ALA A 262 29.85 11.38 -0.80
CA ALA A 262 30.50 11.55 -2.11
C ALA A 262 29.65 12.31 -3.15
N LEU A 263 28.33 12.05 -3.18
CA LEU A 263 27.42 12.72 -4.12
C LEU A 263 27.06 14.15 -3.68
N ALA A 264 26.94 14.39 -2.37
CA ALA A 264 26.67 15.72 -1.83
C ALA A 264 27.89 16.65 -1.92
N VAL A 265 29.09 16.15 -1.63
CA VAL A 265 30.33 16.94 -1.65
C VAL A 265 30.80 17.24 -3.08
N GLY A 266 30.62 16.30 -4.02
CA GLY A 266 30.96 16.51 -5.43
C GLY A 266 30.15 17.63 -6.09
N GLY A 267 28.85 17.70 -5.80
CA GLY A 267 27.97 18.74 -6.33
C GLY A 267 28.31 20.15 -5.83
N VAL A 268 28.62 20.28 -4.53
CA VAL A 268 28.99 21.58 -3.92
C VAL A 268 30.37 22.06 -4.41
N ALA A 269 31.34 21.15 -4.54
CA ALA A 269 32.67 21.49 -5.06
C ALA A 269 32.62 21.93 -6.54
N ALA A 270 31.81 21.26 -7.37
CA ALA A 270 31.63 21.61 -8.77
C ALA A 270 30.96 22.99 -8.94
N LEU A 271 29.91 23.27 -8.17
CA LEU A 271 29.25 24.59 -8.17
C LEU A 271 30.18 25.70 -7.69
N GLY A 272 30.95 25.44 -6.63
CA GLY A 272 31.96 26.38 -6.12
C GLY A 272 33.02 26.72 -7.16
N PHE A 273 33.56 25.69 -7.84
CA PHE A 273 34.56 25.88 -8.89
C PHE A 273 34.01 26.68 -10.09
N LEU A 274 32.76 26.41 -10.49
CA LEU A 274 32.10 27.12 -11.58
C LEU A 274 31.91 28.62 -11.26
N ILE A 275 31.54 28.95 -10.02
CA ILE A 275 31.43 30.35 -9.57
C ILE A 275 32.79 31.04 -9.60
N VAL A 276 33.87 30.39 -9.13
CA VAL A 276 35.22 30.95 -9.18
C VAL A 276 35.68 31.22 -10.62
N CYS A 277 35.44 30.28 -11.54
CA CYS A 277 35.73 30.46 -12.97
C CYS A 277 34.97 31.65 -13.57
N LEU A 278 33.69 31.82 -13.24
CA LEU A 278 32.86 32.93 -13.73
C LEU A 278 33.33 34.29 -13.18
N LEU A 279 33.78 34.34 -11.93
CA LEU A 279 34.35 35.55 -11.33
C LEU A 279 35.70 35.92 -11.97
N PHE A 280 36.53 34.93 -12.29
CA PHE A 280 37.79 35.12 -13.02
C PHE A 280 37.55 35.60 -14.46
N LEU A 281 36.58 35.03 -15.17
CA LEU A 281 36.18 35.49 -16.50
C LEU A 281 35.69 36.95 -16.47
N LYS A 282 34.87 37.32 -15.48
CA LYS A 282 34.44 38.71 -15.30
C LYS A 282 35.60 39.66 -14.99
N SER A 283 36.58 39.25 -14.21
CA SER A 283 37.74 40.10 -13.89
C SER A 283 38.66 40.31 -15.10
N VAL A 284 38.85 39.29 -15.93
CA VAL A 284 39.61 39.36 -17.18
C VAL A 284 38.89 40.21 -18.23
N LEU A 285 37.57 40.06 -18.37
CA LEU A 285 36.77 40.89 -19.27
C LEU A 285 36.76 42.36 -18.84
N LYS A 286 36.70 42.64 -17.53
CA LYS A 286 36.79 44.01 -16.99
C LYS A 286 38.17 44.65 -17.24
N ARG A 287 39.26 43.86 -17.24
CA ARG A 287 40.61 44.35 -17.60
C ARG A 287 40.75 44.66 -19.10
N ARG A 288 39.99 43.97 -19.97
CA ARG A 288 40.00 44.25 -21.42
C ARG A 288 39.13 45.44 -21.82
N GLY A 289 38.11 45.79 -21.04
CA GLY A 289 37.28 46.98 -21.25
C GLY A 289 37.89 48.31 -20.79
N GLY A 290 39.04 48.29 -20.11
CA GLY A 290 39.71 49.49 -19.57
C GLY A 290 40.90 50.00 -20.40
N LYS A 291 41.07 49.54 -21.64
CA LYS A 291 42.02 50.11 -22.61
C LYS A 291 41.25 50.64 -23.83
N ARG A 292 40.59 51.77 -23.64
CA ARG A 292 40.35 52.81 -24.65
C ARG A 292 40.45 54.15 -23.96
#